data_AF-A0A7J6TPH1-F1
#
_entry.id   AF-A0A7J6TPH1-F1
#
_cell.length_a   1.000
_cell.length_b   1.000
_cell.length_c   1.000
_cell.angle_alpha   90.00
_cell.angle_beta   90.00
_cell.angle_gamma   90.00
#
_symmetry.space_group_name_H-M   'P 1'
#
loop_
_entity.id
_entity.type
_entity.pdbx_description
1 polymer ?
#
loop_
_entity_poly.entity_id
_entity_poly.type
_entity_poly.pdbx_seq_one_letter_code
_entity_poly.pdbx_strand_id
1 'polypeptide(L)'
;MSTPQKLLFEPATARLQNGLKLVFGSDHAGIDLKNEMIDFVKNTLKAPEDCITDVGTFTHESIDYPDFAEKACKTLLSISDDTTKALGVVMCGSGLGISMSANKCKGI
;
A
#
# COMPACT_ATOMS: atom_id res chain seq x y z
N MET A 1 -9.83 -24.94 -8.82
CA MET A 1 -9.78 -24.20 -7.54
C MET A 1 -8.33 -24.08 -7.13
N SER A 2 -7.68 -22.96 -7.48
CA SER A 2 -6.29 -22.68 -7.11
C SER A 2 -6.25 -22.25 -5.64
N THR A 3 -5.56 -23.02 -4.81
CA THR A 3 -5.48 -22.80 -3.36
C THR A 3 -4.89 -21.41 -3.06
N PRO A 4 -5.45 -20.63 -2.10
CA PRO A 4 -4.97 -19.28 -1.73
C PRO A 4 -3.49 -19.21 -1.32
N GLN A 5 -2.84 -20.34 -1.01
CA GLN A 5 -1.41 -20.43 -0.70
C GLN A 5 -0.47 -20.23 -1.91
N LYS A 6 -0.91 -20.41 -3.17
CA LYS A 6 -0.02 -20.23 -4.34
C LYS A 6 0.40 -18.76 -4.56
N LEU A 7 -0.47 -17.81 -4.22
CA LEU A 7 -0.24 -16.38 -4.41
C LEU A 7 0.88 -15.81 -3.52
N LEU A 8 1.22 -16.47 -2.41
CA LEU A 8 2.30 -16.03 -1.50
C LEU A 8 3.71 -16.35 -2.03
N PHE A 9 3.84 -17.36 -2.91
CA PHE A 9 5.12 -17.81 -3.45
C PHE A 9 5.34 -17.44 -4.92
N GLU A 10 4.35 -16.81 -5.55
CA GLU A 10 4.54 -16.21 -6.87
C GLU A 10 5.46 -14.98 -6.77
N PRO A 11 6.36 -14.78 -7.76
CA PRO A 11 7.15 -13.56 -7.83
C PRO A 11 6.24 -12.32 -7.76
N ALA A 12 6.67 -11.26 -7.07
CA ALA A 12 5.90 -10.04 -6.92
C ALA A 12 5.38 -9.50 -8.26
N THR A 13 6.22 -9.57 -9.31
CA THR A 13 5.86 -9.21 -10.69
C THR A 13 4.64 -9.98 -11.21
N ALA A 14 4.59 -11.30 -10.99
CA ALA A 14 3.45 -12.12 -11.44
C ALA A 14 2.17 -11.74 -10.69
N ARG A 15 2.26 -11.50 -9.38
CA ARG A 15 1.10 -11.08 -8.56
C ARG A 15 0.55 -9.73 -9.03
N LEU A 16 1.42 -8.78 -9.34
CA LEU A 16 1.05 -7.45 -9.86
C LEU A 16 0.40 -7.55 -11.25
N GLN A 17 0.93 -8.41 -12.12
CA GLN A 17 0.33 -8.68 -13.43
C GLN A 17 -1.02 -9.41 -13.33
N ASN A 18 -1.21 -10.21 -12.27
CA ASN A 18 -2.43 -10.95 -11.99
C ASN A 18 -3.45 -10.14 -11.15
N GLY A 19 -3.36 -8.80 -11.16
CA GLY A 19 -4.39 -7.93 -10.60
C GLY A 19 -4.23 -7.58 -9.12
N LEU A 20 -3.08 -7.86 -8.48
CA LEU A 20 -2.78 -7.33 -7.16
C LEU A 20 -2.76 -5.79 -7.19
N LYS A 21 -3.55 -5.16 -6.33
CA LYS A 21 -3.57 -3.71 -6.11
C LYS A 21 -2.71 -3.33 -4.91
N LEU A 22 -2.10 -2.15 -4.95
CA LEU A 22 -1.30 -1.58 -3.87
C LEU A 22 -1.87 -0.23 -3.48
N VAL A 23 -2.04 -0.01 -2.17
CA VAL A 23 -2.44 1.27 -1.60
C VAL A 23 -1.27 1.84 -0.81
N PHE A 24 -0.72 2.95 -1.28
CA PHE A 24 0.40 3.65 -0.65
C PHE A 24 -0.09 4.81 0.20
N GLY A 25 0.44 4.94 1.41
CA GLY A 25 0.22 6.08 2.28
C GLY A 25 1.47 6.46 3.06
N SER A 26 1.65 7.73 3.37
CA SER A 26 2.72 8.19 4.24
C SER A 26 2.37 9.47 5.00
N ASP A 27 3.05 9.69 6.12
CA ASP A 27 3.19 11.06 6.64
C ASP A 27 4.27 11.84 5.87
N HIS A 28 4.55 13.06 6.33
CA HIS A 28 5.54 13.96 5.76
C HIS A 28 6.97 13.42 5.83
N ALA A 29 7.31 12.62 6.85
CA ALA A 29 8.62 12.03 7.00
C ALA A 29 8.85 10.83 6.07
N GLY A 30 7.78 10.19 5.61
CA GLY A 30 7.83 9.03 4.71
C GLY A 30 7.65 9.31 3.22
N ILE A 31 7.45 10.57 2.81
CA ILE A 31 7.05 10.91 1.44
C ILE A 31 8.11 10.52 0.39
N ASP A 32 9.40 10.73 0.67
CA ASP A 32 10.48 10.42 -0.28
C ASP A 32 10.55 8.91 -0.54
N LEU A 33 10.52 8.12 0.55
CA LEU A 33 10.52 6.66 0.45
C LEU A 33 9.25 6.14 -0.24
N LYS A 34 8.08 6.75 0.01
CA LYS A 34 6.84 6.40 -0.69
C LYS A 34 7.00 6.56 -2.20
N ASN A 35 7.51 7.71 -2.62
CA ASN A 35 7.69 8.01 -4.04
C ASN A 35 8.72 7.06 -4.68
N GLU A 36 9.84 6.79 -4.01
CA GLU A 36 10.84 5.83 -4.47
C GLU A 36 10.25 4.42 -4.61
N MET A 37 9.45 3.97 -3.65
CA MET A 37 8.78 2.66 -3.72
C MET A 37 7.75 2.58 -4.85
N ILE A 38 6.97 3.65 -5.06
CA ILE A 38 6.02 3.73 -6.18
C ILE A 38 6.78 3.63 -7.52
N ASP A 39 7.90 4.35 -7.65
CA ASP A 39 8.74 4.31 -8.84
C ASP A 39 9.37 2.94 -9.04
N PHE A 40 9.83 2.28 -7.98
CA PHE A 40 10.33 0.92 -8.04
C PHE A 40 9.25 -0.06 -8.54
N VAL A 41 8.03 0.02 -8.03
CA VAL A 41 6.93 -0.84 -8.46
C VAL A 41 6.59 -0.59 -9.95
N LYS A 42 6.48 0.67 -10.36
CA LYS A 42 6.16 1.03 -11.74
C LYS A 42 7.26 0.63 -12.71
N ASN A 43 8.50 1.02 -12.42
CA ASN A 43 9.59 0.96 -13.38
C ASN A 43 10.37 -0.36 -13.30
N THR A 44 10.65 -0.84 -12.09
CA THR A 44 11.44 -2.07 -11.89
C THR A 44 10.56 -3.31 -11.95
N LEU A 45 9.41 -3.30 -11.26
CA LEU A 45 8.49 -4.44 -11.29
C LEU A 45 7.54 -4.41 -12.50
N LYS A 46 7.56 -3.34 -13.31
CA LYS A 46 6.72 -3.19 -14.52
C LYS A 46 5.24 -3.43 -14.22
N ALA A 47 4.79 -2.90 -13.09
CA ALA A 47 3.42 -3.09 -12.65
C ALA A 47 2.44 -2.32 -13.55
N PRO A 48 1.20 -2.82 -13.76
CA PRO A 48 0.18 -2.10 -14.53
C PRO A 48 -0.11 -0.71 -13.95
N GLU A 49 -0.46 0.26 -14.79
CA GLU A 49 -0.72 1.64 -14.33
C GLU A 49 -1.84 1.72 -13.27
N ASP A 50 -2.86 0.88 -13.40
CA ASP A 50 -4.03 0.84 -12.53
C ASP A 50 -3.81 0.05 -11.22
N CYS A 51 -2.60 -0.46 -10.97
CA CYS A 51 -2.32 -1.27 -9.78
C CYS A 51 -1.99 -0.45 -8.54
N ILE A 52 -1.68 0.85 -8.66
CA ILE A 52 -1.26 1.71 -7.55
C ILE A 52 -2.33 2.75 -7.23
N THR A 53 -2.68 2.86 -5.96
CA THR A 53 -3.42 3.98 -5.40
C THR A 53 -2.57 4.69 -4.36
N ASP A 54 -2.23 5.96 -4.57
CA ASP A 54 -1.50 6.78 -3.61
C ASP A 54 -2.49 7.70 -2.86
N VAL A 55 -2.63 7.51 -1.55
CA VAL A 55 -3.52 8.31 -0.69
C VAL A 55 -2.82 9.51 -0.04
N GLY A 56 -1.58 9.79 -0.43
CA GLY A 56 -0.76 10.86 0.10
C GLY A 56 0.05 10.45 1.33
N THR A 57 0.72 11.37 2.03
CA THR A 57 0.73 12.81 1.75
C THR A 57 1.47 13.17 0.46
N PHE A 58 1.27 14.39 -0.03
CA PHE A 58 1.89 14.92 -1.25
C PHE A 58 2.78 16.14 -0.97
N THR A 59 2.95 16.50 0.30
CA THR A 59 3.78 17.62 0.74
C THR A 59 4.64 17.21 1.93
N HIS A 60 5.75 17.92 2.14
CA HIS A 60 6.58 17.79 3.35
C HIS A 60 6.05 18.63 4.53
N GLU A 61 4.84 19.17 4.42
CA GLU A 61 4.24 19.92 5.52
C GLU A 61 3.97 18.99 6.69
N SER A 62 4.28 19.43 7.91
CA SER A 62 4.08 18.62 9.10
C SER A 62 2.62 18.22 9.26
N ILE A 63 2.41 16.91 9.39
CA ILE A 63 1.10 16.26 9.47
C ILE A 63 1.22 14.99 10.31
N ASP A 64 0.09 14.55 10.86
CA ASP A 64 0.03 13.37 11.72
C ASP A 64 -0.15 12.07 10.90
N TYR A 65 0.68 11.07 11.19
CA TYR A 65 0.63 9.76 10.56
C TYR A 65 -0.68 8.95 10.76
N PRO A 66 -1.47 9.09 11.85
CA PRO A 66 -2.70 8.31 12.02
C PRO A 66 -3.72 8.59 10.93
N ASP A 67 -3.83 9.83 10.45
CA ASP A 67 -4.78 10.21 9.39
C ASP A 67 -4.48 9.48 8.08
N PHE A 68 -3.20 9.33 7.75
CA PHE A 68 -2.76 8.64 6.53
C PHE A 68 -2.79 7.13 6.68
N ALA A 69 -2.57 6.59 7.88
CA ALA A 69 -2.85 5.19 8.18
C ALA A 69 -4.34 4.88 7.96
N GLU A 70 -5.24 5.68 8.54
CA GLU A 70 -6.68 5.47 8.42
C GLU A 70 -7.16 5.59 6.96
N LYS A 71 -6.68 6.60 6.22
CA LYS A 71 -6.96 6.75 4.78
C LYS A 71 -6.52 5.51 3.99
N ALA A 72 -5.29 5.05 4.18
CA ALA A 72 -4.77 3.88 3.49
C ALA A 72 -5.59 2.62 3.81
N CYS A 73 -5.92 2.39 5.09
CA CYS A 73 -6.72 1.26 5.54
C CYS A 73 -8.15 1.29 4.96
N LYS A 74 -8.84 2.44 5.00
CA LYS A 74 -10.18 2.59 4.42
C LYS A 74 -10.18 2.33 2.92
N THR A 75 -9.22 2.91 2.20
CA THR A 75 -9.08 2.69 0.75
C THR A 75 -8.82 1.21 0.46
N LEU A 76 -7.87 0.58 1.17
CA LEU A 76 -7.56 -0.84 1.03
C LEU A 76 -8.79 -1.73 1.23
N LEU A 77 -9.53 -1.51 2.32
CA LEU A 77 -10.73 -2.29 2.64
C LEU A 77 -11.85 -2.06 1.63
N SER A 78 -11.94 -0.87 1.03
CA SER A 78 -12.96 -0.58 0.02
C SER A 78 -12.73 -1.27 -1.33
N ILE A 79 -11.48 -1.64 -1.63
CA ILE A 79 -11.11 -2.29 -2.90
C ILE A 79 -10.75 -3.77 -2.73
N SER A 80 -10.66 -4.27 -1.49
CA SER A 80 -10.30 -5.65 -1.20
C SER A 80 -11.53 -6.52 -1.12
N ASP A 81 -11.61 -7.53 -1.98
CA ASP A 81 -12.68 -8.53 -1.96
C ASP A 81 -12.16 -9.92 -2.38
N ASP A 82 -13.07 -10.87 -2.58
CA ASP A 82 -12.72 -12.22 -2.98
C ASP A 82 -12.07 -12.28 -4.37
N THR A 83 -12.38 -11.33 -5.24
CA THR A 83 -11.91 -11.21 -6.62
C THR A 83 -10.74 -10.24 -6.78
N THR A 84 -10.64 -9.23 -5.93
CA THR A 84 -9.63 -8.17 -5.96
C THR A 84 -8.75 -8.26 -4.72
N LYS A 85 -7.47 -8.60 -4.91
CA LYS A 85 -6.49 -8.62 -3.82
C LYS A 85 -5.78 -7.28 -3.75
N ALA A 86 -5.76 -6.66 -2.57
CA ALA A 86 -4.98 -5.45 -2.33
C ALA A 86 -4.04 -5.58 -1.13
N LEU A 87 -2.94 -4.83 -1.15
CA LEU A 87 -2.00 -4.69 -0.03
C LEU A 87 -1.75 -3.21 0.28
N GLY A 88 -1.59 -2.91 1.56
CA GLY A 88 -1.32 -1.56 2.05
C GLY A 88 0.17 -1.41 2.33
N VAL A 89 0.75 -0.32 1.84
CA VAL A 89 2.14 0.07 2.09
C VAL A 89 2.14 1.45 2.74
N VAL A 90 2.40 1.47 4.04
CA VAL A 90 2.37 2.70 4.84
C VAL A 90 3.77 3.06 5.36
N MET A 91 4.14 4.34 5.29
CA MET A 91 5.46 4.82 5.70
C MET A 91 5.37 6.04 6.62
N CYS A 92 6.21 6.05 7.64
CA CYS A 92 6.54 7.24 8.43
C CYS A 92 8.02 7.18 8.80
N GLY A 93 8.54 8.16 9.54
CA GLY A 93 9.97 8.24 9.88
C GLY A 93 10.57 6.94 10.45
N SER A 94 9.84 6.20 11.31
CA SER A 94 10.29 4.91 11.87
C SER A 94 9.41 3.71 11.52
N GLY A 95 8.26 3.92 10.87
CA GLY A 95 7.25 2.90 10.62
C GLY A 95 6.46 2.43 11.86
N LEU A 96 6.88 2.76 13.08
CA LEU A 96 6.25 2.26 14.31
C LEU A 96 4.87 2.90 14.56
N GLY A 97 4.79 4.23 14.52
CA GLY A 97 3.54 4.95 14.79
C GLY A 97 2.44 4.62 13.79
N ILE A 98 2.81 4.61 12.50
CA ILE A 98 1.86 4.39 11.41
C ILE A 98 1.35 2.95 11.38
N SER A 99 2.20 1.96 11.67
CA SER A 99 1.79 0.55 11.77
C SER A 99 0.88 0.29 12.96
N MET A 100 1.16 0.87 14.13
CA MET A 100 0.26 0.81 15.28
C MET A 100 -1.11 1.43 14.99
N SER A 101 -1.15 2.50 14.20
CA SER A 101 -2.39 3.16 13.78
C SER A 101 -3.18 2.31 12.77
N ALA A 102 -2.48 1.72 11.79
CA ALA A 102 -3.08 0.81 10.83
C ALA A 102 -3.71 -0.43 11.51
N ASN A 103 -3.01 -1.03 12.47
CA ASN A 103 -3.51 -2.21 13.21
C ASN A 103 -4.75 -1.93 14.07
N LYS A 104 -5.08 -0.66 14.34
CA LYS A 104 -6.35 -0.29 15.03
C LYS A 104 -7.54 -0.23 14.07
N CYS A 105 -7.31 -0.22 12.76
CA CYS A 105 -8.37 -0.22 11.77
C CYS A 105 -8.98 -1.62 11.67
N LYS A 106 -10.28 -1.76 11.98
CA LYS A 106 -10.97 -3.04 11.95
C LYS A 106 -10.96 -3.63 10.53
N GLY A 107 -10.50 -4.87 10.40
CA GLY A 107 -10.44 -5.61 9.13
C GLY A 107 -9.09 -5.58 8.44
N ILE A 108 -8.12 -4.84 8.99
CA ILE A 108 -6.71 -4.94 8.64
C ILE A 108 -6.08 -6.15 9.32
#